data_AF-A0A1C4DT57-F1
#
_entry.id   AF-A0A1C4DT57-F1
#
_cell.length_a   1.000
_cell.length_b   1.000
_cell.length_c   1.000
_cell.angle_alpha   90.00
_cell.angle_beta   90.00
_cell.angle_gamma   90.00
#
_symmetry.space_group_name_H-M   'P 1'
#
loop_
_entity.id
_entity.type
_entity.pdbx_description
1 polymer ?
#
loop_
_entity_poly.entity_id
_entity_poly.type
_entity_poly.pdbx_seq_one_letter_code
_entity_poly.pdbx_strand_id
1 'polypeptide(L)'
;MTITDFQVIGGRMEFKYLNLELYKSDIKKFMVFKVQTWLNMLKEGKIPTKWSRVFKKGVKVSFDYAKTQEQMDKAQEEFRAYIQHVNEEYDLDLVITEN
;
A
#
# COMPACT_ATOMS: atom_id res chain seq x y z
N MET A 1 6.49 -0.30 -40.41
CA MET A 1 5.44 -0.68 -39.45
C MET A 1 5.92 -0.25 -38.08
N THR A 2 5.54 0.94 -37.63
CA THR A 2 5.95 1.47 -36.33
C THR A 2 5.08 0.80 -35.28
N ILE A 3 5.68 -0.13 -34.53
CA ILE A 3 5.07 -0.65 -33.32
C ILE A 3 5.08 0.52 -32.33
N THR A 4 3.90 1.01 -31.96
CA THR A 4 3.77 1.97 -30.87
C THR A 4 4.21 1.25 -29.59
N ASP A 5 5.31 1.68 -28.97
CA ASP A 5 5.71 1.17 -27.66
C ASP A 5 4.55 1.36 -26.68
N PHE A 6 4.02 0.26 -26.13
CA PHE A 6 3.02 0.31 -25.07
C PHE A 6 3.74 0.15 -23.73
N GLN A 7 3.47 1.06 -22.78
CA GLN A 7 4.03 0.99 -21.44
C GLN A 7 2.90 0.86 -20.42
N VAL A 8 3.01 -0.14 -19.53
CA VAL A 8 2.12 -0.28 -18.38
C VAL A 8 2.58 0.70 -17.30
N ILE A 9 1.80 1.76 -17.06
CA ILE A 9 2.13 2.80 -16.08
C ILE A 9 1.56 2.54 -14.68
N GLY A 10 0.67 1.56 -14.55
CA GLY A 10 -0.03 1.28 -13.30
C GLY A 10 -1.08 0.17 -13.45
N GLY A 11 -1.87 -0.02 -12.40
CA GLY A 11 -2.89 -1.07 -12.38
C GLY A 11 -3.72 -1.09 -11.11
N ARG A 12 -4.38 -2.23 -10.88
CA ARG A 12 -5.21 -2.45 -9.71
C ARG A 12 -4.98 -3.85 -9.14
N MET A 13 -4.80 -3.93 -7.83
CA MET A 13 -4.65 -5.17 -7.08
C MET A 13 -5.82 -5.36 -6.10
N GLU A 14 -6.08 -6.60 -5.72
CA GLU A 14 -7.08 -6.97 -4.70
C GLU A 14 -6.43 -7.84 -3.62
N PHE A 15 -6.46 -7.36 -2.38
CA PHE A 15 -5.91 -8.05 -1.22
C PHE A 15 -7.05 -8.67 -0.42
N LYS A 16 -7.35 -9.94 -0.71
CA LYS A 16 -8.46 -10.69 -0.09
C LYS A 16 -8.31 -10.87 1.42
N TYR A 17 -7.08 -10.86 1.93
CA TYR A 17 -6.80 -10.95 3.36
C TYR A 17 -7.07 -9.64 4.11
N LEU A 18 -7.08 -8.50 3.43
CA LEU A 18 -7.53 -7.22 3.98
C LEU A 18 -9.04 -7.07 3.78
N ASN A 19 -9.84 -7.84 4.51
CA ASN A 19 -11.29 -7.89 4.32
C ASN A 19 -12.07 -7.36 5.53
N LEU A 20 -13.39 -7.24 5.36
CA LEU A 20 -14.29 -6.71 6.38
C LEU A 20 -14.37 -7.56 7.64
N GLU A 21 -14.12 -8.87 7.53
CA GLU A 21 -14.11 -9.75 8.70
C GLU A 21 -12.93 -9.42 9.61
N LEU A 22 -11.71 -9.40 9.04
CA LEU A 22 -10.51 -9.02 9.78
C LEU A 22 -10.61 -7.60 10.35
N TYR A 23 -11.09 -6.64 9.55
CA TYR A 23 -11.29 -5.27 10.00
C TYR A 23 -12.19 -5.16 11.25
N LYS A 24 -13.21 -6.01 11.35
CA LYS A 24 -14.16 -6.01 12.47
C LYS A 24 -13.67 -6.82 13.67
N SER A 25 -12.96 -7.92 13.44
CA SER A 25 -12.51 -8.81 14.51
C SER A 25 -11.22 -8.34 15.16
N ASP A 26 -10.31 -7.75 14.39
CA ASP A 26 -9.00 -7.31 14.86
C ASP A 26 -8.47 -6.16 13.99
N ILE A 27 -8.88 -4.94 14.35
CA ILE A 27 -8.51 -3.74 13.61
C ILE A 27 -7.00 -3.46 13.66
N LYS A 28 -6.34 -3.73 14.80
CA LYS A 28 -4.89 -3.53 14.93
C LYS A 28 -4.15 -4.42 13.94
N LYS A 29 -4.48 -5.71 13.89
CA LYS A 29 -3.90 -6.65 12.91
C LYS A 29 -4.23 -6.29 11.48
N PHE A 30 -5.44 -5.80 11.20
CA PHE A 30 -5.80 -5.28 9.89
C PHE A 30 -4.86 -4.14 9.46
N MET A 31 -4.60 -3.19 10.37
CA MET A 31 -3.73 -2.03 10.08
C MET A 31 -2.27 -2.45 9.89
N VAL A 32 -1.76 -3.37 10.72
CA VAL A 32 -0.42 -3.97 10.54
C VAL A 32 -0.29 -4.62 9.16
N PHE A 33 -1.26 -5.43 8.76
CA PHE A 33 -1.24 -6.05 7.44
C PHE A 33 -1.32 -5.03 6.31
N LYS A 34 -2.10 -3.97 6.47
CA LYS A 34 -2.19 -2.90 5.47
C LYS A 34 -0.85 -2.17 5.31
N VAL A 35 -0.16 -1.86 6.42
CA VAL A 35 1.19 -1.29 6.41
C VAL A 35 2.17 -2.23 5.70
N GLN A 36 2.14 -3.52 6.03
CA GLN A 36 2.99 -4.52 5.37
C GLN A 36 2.70 -4.62 3.87
N THR A 37 1.43 -4.58 3.46
CA THR A 37 1.03 -4.58 2.05
C THR A 37 1.61 -3.37 1.33
N TRP A 38 1.48 -2.17 1.92
CA TRP A 38 2.04 -0.95 1.33
C TRP A 38 3.57 -1.06 1.18
N LEU A 39 4.28 -1.52 2.23
CA LEU A 39 5.73 -1.73 2.16
C LEU A 39 6.12 -2.68 1.01
N ASN A 40 5.41 -3.81 0.88
CA ASN A 40 5.67 -4.76 -0.21
C ASN A 40 5.44 -4.13 -1.59
N MET A 41 4.42 -3.28 -1.73
CA MET A 41 4.20 -2.54 -2.97
C MET A 41 5.37 -1.60 -3.30
N LEU A 42 5.87 -0.84 -2.32
CA LEU A 42 7.01 0.07 -2.53
C LEU A 42 8.29 -0.70 -2.90
N LYS A 43 8.53 -1.85 -2.28
CA LYS A 43 9.66 -2.74 -2.64
C LYS A 43 9.60 -3.23 -4.09
N GLU A 44 8.41 -3.32 -4.66
CA GLU A 44 8.17 -3.69 -6.05
C GLU A 44 8.11 -2.47 -7.00
N GLY A 45 8.44 -1.27 -6.50
CA GLY A 45 8.35 -0.02 -7.27
C GLY A 45 6.91 0.43 -7.57
N LYS A 46 5.93 -0.09 -6.83
CA LYS A 46 4.50 0.22 -6.99
C LYS A 46 4.07 1.23 -5.92
N ILE A 47 3.67 2.41 -6.35
CA ILE A 47 3.18 3.47 -5.48
C ILE A 47 1.65 3.34 -5.40
N PRO A 48 1.06 3.02 -4.25
CA PRO A 48 -0.39 2.98 -4.11
C PRO A 48 -0.97 4.40 -4.24
N THR A 49 -1.90 4.58 -5.17
CA THR A 49 -2.55 5.87 -5.43
C THR A 49 -3.92 5.97 -4.79
N LYS A 50 -4.62 4.83 -4.64
CA LYS A 50 -5.95 4.81 -4.02
C LYS A 50 -6.26 3.47 -3.38
N TRP A 51 -6.55 3.51 -2.08
CA TRP A 51 -7.11 2.40 -1.34
C TRP A 51 -8.65 2.46 -1.39
N SER A 52 -9.30 1.37 -1.73
CA SER A 52 -10.76 1.29 -1.63
C SER A 52 -11.20 1.18 -0.19
N ARG A 53 -12.49 1.46 0.06
CA ARG A 53 -13.15 1.03 1.30
C ARG A 53 -12.99 -0.48 1.50
N VAL A 54 -12.99 -0.91 2.76
CA VAL A 54 -12.96 -2.33 3.14
C VAL A 54 -14.28 -3.00 2.77
N PHE A 55 -14.20 -4.12 2.05
CA PHE A 55 -15.35 -4.95 1.69
C PHE A 55 -15.12 -6.41 2.08
N LYS A 56 -16.19 -7.22 2.05
CA LYS A 56 -16.13 -8.67 2.33
C LYS A 56 -15.12 -9.42 1.46
N LYS A 57 -14.92 -8.99 0.21
CA LYS A 57 -14.01 -9.64 -0.74
C LYS A 57 -12.54 -9.22 -0.57
N GLY A 58 -12.27 -8.20 0.23
CA GLY A 58 -10.94 -7.62 0.38
C GLY A 58 -10.90 -6.13 0.05
N VAL A 59 -9.71 -5.55 0.14
CA VAL A 59 -9.41 -4.17 -0.24
C VAL A 59 -8.78 -4.16 -1.61
N LYS A 60 -9.23 -3.24 -2.46
CA LYS A 60 -8.66 -3.00 -3.78
C LYS A 60 -7.76 -1.78 -3.74
N VAL A 61 -6.60 -1.87 -4.36
CA VAL A 61 -5.61 -0.79 -4.39
C VAL A 61 -5.25 -0.48 -5.83
N SER A 62 -5.48 0.76 -6.23
CA SER A 62 -4.91 1.31 -7.46
C SER A 62 -3.47 1.74 -7.20
N PHE A 63 -2.60 1.54 -8.17
CA PHE A 63 -1.18 1.88 -8.05
C PHE A 63 -0.61 2.33 -9.38
N ASP A 64 0.46 3.11 -9.31
CA ASP A 64 1.31 3.47 -10.43
C ASP A 64 2.71 2.89 -10.21
N TYR A 65 3.44 2.63 -11.30
CA TYR A 65 4.86 2.33 -11.20
C TYR A 65 5.65 3.63 -11.07
N ALA A 66 6.60 3.66 -10.13
CA ALA A 66 7.51 4.77 -10.02
C ALA A 66 8.33 4.92 -11.31
N LYS A 67 8.37 6.13 -11.85
CA LYS A 67 9.13 6.47 -13.06
C LYS A 67 10.46 7.14 -12.74
N THR A 68 10.57 7.72 -11.54
CA THR A 68 11.77 8.42 -11.06
C THR A 68 12.05 8.04 -9.62
N GLN A 69 13.30 8.20 -9.19
CA GLN A 69 13.68 8.01 -7.79
C GLN A 69 12.95 8.99 -6.87
N GLU A 70 12.78 10.25 -7.30
CA GLU A 70 12.05 11.28 -6.56
C GLU A 70 10.61 10.86 -6.24
N GLN A 71 9.92 10.19 -7.18
CA GLN A 71 8.59 9.64 -6.91
C GLN A 71 8.62 8.55 -5.84
N MET A 72 9.65 7.70 -5.83
CA MET A 72 9.81 6.70 -4.78
C MET A 72 10.15 7.32 -3.44
N ASP A 73 11.03 8.32 -3.40
CA ASP A 73 11.43 8.99 -2.16
C ASP A 73 10.22 9.65 -1.50
N LYS A 74 9.41 10.36 -2.30
CA LYS A 74 8.14 10.92 -1.84
C LYS A 74 7.16 9.86 -1.35
N ALA A 75 7.03 8.74 -2.08
CA ALA A 75 6.15 7.65 -1.66
C ALA A 75 6.63 6.98 -0.36
N GLN A 76 7.94 6.93 -0.11
CA GLN A 76 8.49 6.46 1.16
C GLN A 76 8.23 7.46 2.30
N GLU A 77 8.31 8.76 2.06
CA GLU A 77 7.95 9.79 3.03
C GLU A 77 6.46 9.69 3.42
N GLU A 78 5.57 9.59 2.43
CA GLU A 78 4.13 9.38 2.66
C GLU A 78 3.86 8.09 3.46
N PHE A 79 4.61 7.03 3.18
CA PHE A 79 4.51 5.77 3.92
C PHE A 79 4.99 5.90 5.37
N ARG A 80 6.07 6.64 5.63
CA ARG A 80 6.54 6.94 7.00
C ARG A 80 5.51 7.75 7.78
N ALA A 81 4.93 8.78 7.17
CA ALA A 81 3.84 9.55 7.77
C ALA A 81 2.62 8.67 8.06
N TYR A 82 2.29 7.75 7.16
CA TYR A 82 1.21 6.80 7.37
C TYR A 82 1.47 5.86 8.55
N ILE A 83 2.69 5.34 8.72
CA ILE A 83 3.06 4.52 9.88
C ILE A 83 2.88 5.31 11.18
N GLN A 84 3.36 6.56 11.23
CA GLN A 84 3.20 7.40 12.41
C GLN A 84 1.72 7.56 12.77
N HIS A 85 0.89 7.89 11.79
CA HIS A 85 -0.56 8.01 11.98
C HIS A 85 -1.20 6.70 12.50
N VAL A 86 -0.79 5.54 11.97
CA VAL A 86 -1.28 4.23 12.44
C VAL A 86 -0.83 3.94 13.88
N ASN A 87 0.40 4.28 14.24
CA ASN A 87 0.91 4.11 15.59
C ASN A 87 0.11 4.96 16.59
N GLU A 88 -0.13 6.23 16.25
CA GLU A 88 -0.91 7.15 17.09
C GLU A 88 -2.38 6.74 17.23
N GLU A 89 -3.05 6.35 16.14
CA GLU A 89 -4.49 6.05 16.15
C GLU A 89 -4.80 4.67 16.78
N TYR A 90 -3.93 3.69 16.59
CA TYR A 90 -4.19 2.31 16.99
C TYR A 90 -3.32 1.84 18.16
N ASP A 91 -2.51 2.72 18.76
CA ASP A 91 -1.61 2.42 19.87
C ASP A 91 -0.73 1.20 19.52
N LEU A 92 0.14 1.43 18.53
CA LEU A 92 1.07 0.47 17.97
C LEU A 92 2.48 1.09 17.91
N ASP A 93 3.51 0.24 17.85
CA ASP A 93 4.92 0.64 17.76
C ASP A 93 5.57 0.08 16.49
N LEU A 94 4.95 0.33 15.33
CA LEU A 94 5.49 -0.11 14.05
C LEU A 94 6.75 0.68 13.70
N VAL A 95 7.82 -0.04 13.34
CA VAL A 95 9.11 0.50 12.91
C VAL A 95 9.52 -0.10 11.58
N ILE A 96 10.17 0.70 10.74
CA ILE A 96 10.78 0.22 9.49
C ILE A 96 12.18 -0.29 9.83
N THR A 97 12.43 -1.59 9.64
CA THR A 97 13.78 -2.16 9.74
C THR A 97 14.36 -2.35 8.34
N GLU A 98 15.47 -1.68 8.07
CA GLU A 98 16.30 -1.94 6.89
C GLU A 98 17.14 -3.19 7.18
N ASN A 99 16.95 -4.24 6.37
CA ASN A 99 17.84 -5.41 6.34
C ASN A 99 18.80 -5.27 5.17
#